data_AF-A0A5J4KVV1-F1
#
_entry.id   AF-A0A5J4KVV1-F1
#
_cell.length_a   1.000
_cell.length_b   1.000
_cell.length_c   1.000
_cell.angle_alpha   90.00
_cell.angle_beta   90.00
_cell.angle_gamma   90.00
#
_symmetry.space_group_name_H-M   'P 1'
#
loop_
_entity.id
_entity.type
_entity.pdbx_description
1 polymer ?
#
loop_
_entity_poly.entity_id
_entity_poly.type
_entity_poly.pdbx_seq_one_letter_code
_entity_poly.pdbx_strand_id
1 'polypeptide(L)'
;MQGMLTTLLNPKVAFFYLAFLPQFVNPSQNHVPMQLFVLGLVFNITGLAVDSSIALLASLLSRWLKNHAGTSRFMHWLTGGVFVGLGVRLALTQRT
;
A
#
# COMPACT_ATOMS: atom_id res chain seq x y z
N MET A 1 16.82 -9.43 0.59
CA MET A 1 17.33 -8.69 -0.59
C MET A 1 16.40 -8.76 -1.79
N GLN A 2 15.77 -9.91 -2.10
CA GLN A 2 14.84 -10.04 -3.23
C GLN A 2 13.71 -8.99 -3.21
N GLY A 3 13.07 -8.78 -2.06
CA GLY A 3 12.03 -7.74 -1.89
C GLY A 3 12.48 -6.30 -2.14
N MET A 4 13.76 -5.99 -1.85
CA MET A 4 14.31 -4.67 -2.11
C MET A 4 14.51 -4.46 -3.62
N LEU A 5 15.01 -5.48 -4.31
CA LEU A 5 15.14 -5.48 -5.77
C LEU A 5 13.78 -5.40 -6.47
N THR A 6 12.75 -6.14 -6.03
CA THR A 6 11.42 -6.05 -6.64
C THR A 6 10.76 -4.69 -6.43
N THR A 7 10.99 -4.03 -5.29
CA THR A 7 10.48 -2.68 -5.03
C THR A 7 11.24 -1.63 -5.84
N LEU A 8 12.56 -1.72 -5.91
CA LEU A 8 13.39 -0.80 -6.71
C LEU A 8 13.13 -0.93 -8.22
N LEU A 9 12.92 -2.17 -8.69
CA LEU A 9 12.59 -2.47 -10.07
C LEU A 9 11.09 -2.34 -10.36
N ASN A 10 10.27 -1.83 -9.42
CA ASN A 10 8.85 -1.64 -9.65
C ASN A 10 8.63 -0.39 -10.51
N PRO A 11 8.34 -0.53 -11.81
CA PRO A 11 8.24 0.62 -12.71
C PRO A 11 7.11 1.56 -12.27
N LYS A 12 6.07 1.04 -11.61
CA LYS A 12 4.95 1.84 -11.11
C LYS A 12 5.40 2.91 -10.13
N VAL A 13 6.30 2.56 -9.20
CA VAL A 13 6.81 3.48 -8.19
C VAL A 13 7.66 4.57 -8.85
N ALA A 14 8.53 4.18 -9.79
CA ALA A 14 9.33 5.13 -10.56
C ALA A 14 8.45 6.10 -11.37
N PHE A 15 7.44 5.59 -12.09
CA PHE A 15 6.51 6.42 -12.85
C PHE A 15 5.70 7.36 -11.95
N PHE A 16 5.29 6.91 -10.75
CA PHE A 16 4.62 7.79 -9.79
C PHE A 16 5.52 8.96 -9.39
N TYR A 17 6.76 8.68 -8.98
CA TYR A 17 7.69 9.74 -8.59
C TYR A 17 8.00 10.71 -9.75
N LEU A 18 8.22 10.19 -10.96
CA LEU A 18 8.47 11.03 -12.15
C LEU A 18 7.23 11.84 -12.57
N ALA A 19 6.03 11.33 -12.35
CA ALA A 19 4.80 12.05 -12.67
C ALA A 19 4.51 13.16 -11.64
N PHE A 20 4.73 12.91 -10.35
CA PHE A 20 4.31 13.81 -9.28
C PHE A 20 5.43 14.75 -8.78
N LEU A 21 6.64 14.25 -8.51
CA LEU A 21 7.69 15.09 -7.88
C LEU A 21 8.12 16.29 -8.73
N PRO A 22 8.32 16.18 -10.06
CA PRO A 22 8.74 17.33 -10.87
C PRO A 22 7.76 18.50 -10.85
N GLN A 23 6.48 18.25 -10.56
CA GLN A 23 5.45 19.30 -10.47
C GLN A 23 5.68 20.23 -9.28
N PHE A 24 6.43 19.80 -8.27
CA PHE A 24 6.74 20.57 -7.06
C PHE A 24 8.15 21.20 -7.09
N VAL A 25 8.90 20.99 -8.17
CA VAL A 25 10.25 21.53 -8.34
C VAL A 25 10.18 22.86 -9.09
N ASN A 26 10.99 23.83 -8.66
CA ASN A 26 11.14 25.08 -9.40
C ASN A 26 12.35 24.99 -10.36
N PRO A 27 12.13 24.95 -11.69
CA PRO A 27 13.22 24.83 -12.67
C PRO A 27 14.05 26.12 -12.81
N SER A 28 13.56 27.28 -12.34
CA SER A 28 14.34 28.54 -12.39
C SER A 28 15.37 28.66 -11.27
N GLN A 29 15.33 27.77 -10.28
CA GLN A 29 16.35 27.70 -9.24
C GLN A 29 17.43 26.66 -9.57
N ASN A 30 18.67 26.97 -9.21
CA ASN A 30 19.78 26.04 -9.39
C ASN A 30 19.60 24.80 -8.48
N HIS A 31 19.97 23.62 -9.00
CA HIS A 31 19.98 22.30 -8.31
C HIS A 31 18.64 21.53 -8.25
N VAL A 32 17.95 21.39 -9.38
CA VAL A 32 16.80 20.48 -9.57
C VAL A 32 17.02 19.06 -9.00
N PRO A 33 18.19 18.38 -9.19
CA PRO A 33 18.40 17.05 -8.63
C PRO A 33 18.32 17.00 -7.10
N MET A 34 18.79 18.05 -6.42
CA MET A 34 18.74 18.13 -4.96
C MET A 34 17.30 18.35 -4.46
N GLN A 35 16.51 19.18 -5.15
CA GLN A 35 15.09 19.36 -4.82
C GLN A 35 14.33 18.03 -4.95
N LEU A 36 14.54 17.28 -6.03
CA LEU A 36 13.93 15.97 -6.23
C LEU A 36 14.35 14.97 -5.15
N PHE A 37 15.63 14.96 -4.78
CA PHE A 37 16.14 14.07 -3.73
C PHE A 37 15.48 14.36 -2.38
N VAL A 38 15.42 15.64 -1.97
CA VAL A 38 14.78 16.06 -0.72
C VAL A 38 13.29 15.74 -0.73
N LEU A 39 12.56 16.06 -1.81
CA LEU A 39 11.14 15.75 -1.92
C LEU A 39 10.88 14.24 -1.87
N GLY A 40 11.69 13.44 -2.55
CA GLY A 40 11.62 11.98 -2.49
C GLY A 40 11.85 11.46 -1.07
N LEU A 41 12.81 12.03 -0.34
CA LEU A 41 13.13 11.63 1.03
C LEU A 41 11.99 11.99 1.99
N VAL A 42 11.43 13.20 1.88
CA VAL A 42 10.24 13.63 2.64
C VAL A 42 9.06 12.70 2.36
N PHE A 43 8.77 12.41 1.09
CA PHE A 43 7.67 11.53 0.71
C PHE A 43 7.83 10.12 1.29
N ASN A 44 9.04 9.54 1.23
CA ASN A 44 9.31 8.23 1.80
C ASN A 44 9.16 8.21 3.33
N ILE A 45 9.65 9.24 4.04
CA ILE A 45 9.49 9.33 5.50
C ILE A 45 8.02 9.43 5.88
N THR A 46 7.25 10.28 5.19
CA THR A 46 5.82 10.42 5.46
C THR A 46 5.07 9.13 5.16
N GLY A 47 5.37 8.47 4.03
CA GLY A 47 4.78 7.17 3.68
C GLY A 47 5.09 6.12 4.75
N LEU A 48 6.34 6.02 5.17
CA LEU A 48 6.75 5.09 6.22
C LEU A 48 6.06 5.38 7.56
N ALA A 49 5.89 6.65 7.92
CA ALA A 49 5.17 7.04 9.13
C ALA A 49 3.71 6.60 9.07
N VAL A 50 3.02 6.88 7.95
CA VAL A 50 1.62 6.50 7.73
C VAL A 50 1.46 4.97 7.74
N ASP A 51 2.28 4.25 6.98
CA ASP A 51 2.24 2.79 6.91
C ASP A 51 2.49 2.16 8.27
N SER A 52 3.46 2.69 9.03
CA SER A 52 3.75 2.24 10.39
C SER A 52 2.58 2.51 11.34
N SER A 53 1.97 3.70 11.27
CA SER A 53 0.77 4.01 12.06
C SER A 53 -0.38 3.06 11.75
N ILE A 54 -0.65 2.81 10.47
CA ILE A 54 -1.69 1.86 10.04
C ILE A 54 -1.34 0.45 10.54
N ALA A 55 -0.10 0.00 10.40
CA ALA A 55 0.33 -1.31 10.89
C ALA A 55 0.16 -1.45 12.40
N LEU A 56 0.50 -0.42 13.18
CA LEU A 56 0.29 -0.40 14.62
C LEU A 56 -1.20 -0.46 14.96
N LEU A 57 -2.04 0.36 14.34
CA LEU A 57 -3.50 0.33 14.53
C LEU A 57 -4.10 -1.04 14.18
N ALA A 58 -3.70 -1.60 13.04
CA ALA A 58 -4.12 -2.92 12.61
C ALA A 58 -3.67 -4.01 13.60
N SER A 59 -2.48 -3.87 14.20
CA SER A 59 -1.97 -4.81 15.20
C SER A 59 -2.77 -4.74 16.51
N LEU A 60 -3.14 -3.52 16.96
CA LEU A 60 -3.97 -3.31 18.14
C LEU A 60 -5.37 -3.89 17.93
N LEU A 61 -5.98 -3.57 16.78
CA LEU A 61 -7.27 -4.11 16.38
C LEU A 61 -7.22 -5.64 16.32
N SER A 62 -6.20 -6.21 15.69
CA SER A 62 -6.01 -7.67 15.62
C SER A 62 -5.88 -8.33 17.00
N ARG A 63 -5.18 -7.69 17.95
CA ARG A 63 -5.07 -8.19 19.33
C ARG A 63 -6.42 -8.14 20.06
N TRP A 64 -7.16 -7.04 19.92
CA TRP A 64 -8.50 -6.90 20.50
C TRP A 64 -9.47 -7.94 19.92
N LEU A 65 -9.46 -8.14 18.60
CA LEU A 65 -10.26 -9.15 17.90
C LEU A 65 -9.96 -10.56 18.44
N LYS A 66 -8.67 -10.91 18.62
CA LYS A 66 -8.24 -12.22 19.15
C LYS A 66 -8.70 -12.50 20.58
N ASN A 67 -8.87 -11.46 21.40
CA ASN A 67 -9.34 -11.60 22.78
C ASN A 67 -10.86 -11.80 22.88
N HIS A 68 -11.61 -11.62 21.80
CA HIS A 68 -13.05 -11.89 21.75
C HIS A 68 -13.34 -13.25 21.10
N ALA A 69 -13.95 -14.16 21.87
CA ALA A 69 -14.19 -15.56 21.46
C ALA A 69 -15.05 -15.73 20.18
N GLY A 70 -15.85 -14.73 19.81
CA GLY A 70 -16.70 -14.78 18.60
C GLY A 70 -16.01 -14.34 17.31
N THR A 71 -14.84 -13.71 17.40
CA THR A 71 -14.26 -12.97 16.29
C THR A 71 -13.60 -13.85 15.23
N SER A 72 -12.92 -14.92 15.65
CA SER A 72 -12.33 -15.89 14.75
C SER A 72 -13.40 -16.53 13.84
N ARG A 73 -14.58 -16.83 14.42
CA ARG A 73 -15.73 -17.35 13.68
C ARG A 73 -16.24 -16.33 12.66
N PHE A 74 -16.37 -15.06 13.05
CA PHE A 74 -16.79 -13.99 12.14
C PHE A 74 -15.80 -13.80 10.96
N MET A 75 -14.49 -13.75 11.23
CA MET A 75 -13.47 -13.63 10.18
C MET A 75 -13.49 -14.82 9.20
N HIS A 76 -13.72 -16.04 9.69
CA HIS A 76 -13.85 -17.22 8.82
C HIS A 76 -15.09 -17.14 7.91
N TRP A 77 -16.25 -16.75 8.44
CA TRP A 77 -17.46 -16.55 7.62
C TRP A 77 -17.30 -15.42 6.61
N LEU A 78 -16.67 -14.31 7.00
CA LEU A 78 -16.41 -13.19 6.11
C LEU A 78 -15.49 -13.60 4.95
N THR A 79 -14.38 -14.26 5.26
CA THR A 79 -13.41 -14.73 4.26
C THR A 79 -14.04 -15.77 3.33
N GLY A 80 -14.77 -16.74 3.87
CA GLY A 80 -15.50 -17.73 3.09
C GLY A 80 -16.56 -17.08 2.19
N GLY A 81 -17.30 -16.09 2.70
CA GLY A 81 -18.27 -15.32 1.92
C GLY A 81 -17.63 -14.55 0.76
N VAL A 82 -16.48 -13.93 0.97
CA VAL A 82 -15.71 -13.26 -0.10
C VAL A 82 -15.27 -14.25 -1.16
N PHE A 83 -14.72 -15.41 -0.79
CA PHE A 83 -14.30 -16.43 -1.76
C PHE A 83 -15.47 -17.01 -2.56
N VAL A 84 -16.59 -17.31 -1.90
CA VAL A 84 -17.81 -17.76 -2.58
C VAL A 84 -18.30 -16.67 -3.54
N GLY A 85 -18.36 -15.40 -3.11
CA GLY A 85 -18.77 -14.29 -3.94
C GLY A 85 -17.86 -14.09 -5.16
N LEU A 86 -16.54 -14.19 -4.97
CA LEU A 86 -15.56 -14.14 -6.07
C LEU A 86 -15.71 -15.33 -7.02
N GLY A 87 -15.93 -16.53 -6.49
CA GLY A 87 -16.17 -17.75 -7.29
C GLY A 87 -17.44 -17.64 -8.13
N VAL A 88 -18.53 -17.12 -7.55
CA VAL A 88 -19.78 -16.84 -8.27
C VAL A 88 -19.53 -15.80 -9.37
N ARG A 89 -18.85 -14.68 -9.05
CA ARG A 89 -18.52 -13.66 -10.04
C ARG A 89 -17.69 -14.25 -11.19
N LEU A 90 -16.68 -15.05 -10.89
CA LEU A 90 -15.87 -15.75 -11.89
C LEU A 90 -16.71 -16.69 -12.76
N ALA A 91 -17.59 -17.49 -12.16
CA ALA A 91 -18.46 -18.40 -12.88
C ALA A 91 -19.44 -17.65 -13.82
N LEU A 92 -19.88 -16.45 -13.42
CA LEU A 92 -20.73 -15.59 -14.24
C LEU A 92 -19.92 -14.88 -15.35
N THR A 93 -18.71 -14.39 -15.05
CA THR A 93 -17.82 -13.77 -16.06
C THR A 93 -17.28 -14.79 -17.06
N GLN A 94 -17.02 -16.04 -16.67
CA GLN A 94 -16.59 -17.10 -17.59
C GLN A 94 -17.72 -17.67 -18.46
N ARG A 95 -18.98 -17.30 -18.19
CA ARG A 95 -20.16 -17.78 -18.95
C ARG A 95 -20.69 -16.77 -19.97
N THR A 96 -19.98 -15.67 -20.21
CA THR A 96 -20.22 -14.70 -21.30
C THR A 96 -19.00 -14.61 -22.19
#